data_AF-A0A963W3T9-F1
#
_entry.id   AF-A0A963W3T9-F1
#
_cell.length_a   1.000
_cell.length_b   1.000
_cell.length_c   1.000
_cell.angle_alpha   90.00
_cell.angle_beta   90.00
_cell.angle_gamma   90.00
#
_symmetry.space_group_name_H-M   'P 1'
#
loop_
_entity.id
_entity.type
_entity.pdbx_description
1 polymer ?
#
loop_
_entity_poly.entity_id
_entity_poly.type
_entity_poly.pdbx_seq_one_letter_code
_entity_poly.pdbx_strand_id
1 'polypeptide(L)'
;MNAPVIAKIEQPGLPAVYREKSLHLIGGEYVEPSSGQWFDAIDPCSGATIARIAEGNAEDIDRAVKAARRAFEEGPWSRFKPSERQAALLKIADLMEAEFDDIALVDTLEMGRPISPSRNFRSMVLRAIRHYAGLATAIHGETLGNSSPVDLLSYTLREPVGVVGAIIPWN
;
A
#
# COMPACT_ATOMS: atom_id res chain seq x y z
N MET A 1 -9.89 -18.31 13.83
CA MET A 1 -10.32 -18.64 12.45
C MET A 1 -9.07 -18.86 11.64
N ASN A 2 -8.95 -20.01 10.96
CA ASN A 2 -7.78 -20.28 10.11
C ASN A 2 -7.82 -19.34 8.91
N ALA A 3 -6.73 -18.60 8.69
CA ALA A 3 -6.56 -17.84 7.46
C ALA A 3 -6.73 -18.79 6.25
N PRO A 4 -7.46 -18.39 5.20
CA PRO A 4 -7.66 -19.26 4.05
C PRO A 4 -6.30 -19.63 3.45
N VAL A 5 -6.08 -20.92 3.22
CA VAL A 5 -4.91 -21.43 2.50
C VAL A 5 -5.12 -21.05 1.03
N ILE A 6 -4.36 -20.07 0.54
CA ILE A 6 -4.49 -19.62 -0.84
C ILE A 6 -3.52 -20.44 -1.70
N ALA A 7 -4.07 -21.24 -2.61
CA ALA A 7 -3.29 -22.09 -3.50
C ALA A 7 -2.43 -21.24 -4.47
N LYS A 8 -1.16 -21.63 -4.62
CA LYS A 8 -0.27 -21.07 -5.65
C LYS A 8 -0.66 -21.64 -7.01
N ILE A 9 -0.61 -20.82 -8.05
CA ILE A 9 -0.73 -21.32 -9.43
C ILE A 9 0.65 -21.83 -9.86
N GLU A 10 0.79 -23.14 -10.09
CA GLU A 10 1.95 -23.70 -10.77
C GLU A 10 1.70 -23.69 -12.30
N GLN A 11 1.92 -22.54 -12.93
CA GLN A 11 2.04 -22.43 -14.39
C GLN A 11 3.46 -22.01 -14.76
N PRO A 12 4.08 -22.61 -15.80
CA PRO A 12 5.40 -22.21 -16.26
C PRO A 12 5.43 -20.72 -16.64
N GLY A 13 6.21 -19.91 -15.93
CA GLY A 13 6.39 -18.49 -16.24
C GLY A 13 5.63 -17.50 -15.34
N LEU A 14 4.77 -17.97 -14.42
CA LEU A 14 4.19 -17.10 -13.39
C LEU A 14 5.13 -16.96 -12.18
N PRO A 15 5.37 -15.75 -11.65
CA PRO A 15 6.15 -15.57 -10.44
C PRO A 15 5.46 -16.21 -9.23
N ALA A 16 6.26 -16.63 -8.24
CA ALA A 16 5.80 -17.40 -7.07
C ALA A 16 4.79 -16.66 -6.18
N VAL A 17 4.66 -15.35 -6.39
CA VAL A 17 3.69 -14.47 -5.74
C VAL A 17 2.27 -14.61 -6.30
N TYR A 18 2.08 -15.12 -7.52
CA TYR A 18 0.74 -15.35 -8.07
C TYR A 18 -0.02 -16.40 -7.27
N ARG A 19 -1.27 -16.06 -7.03
CA ARG A 19 -2.25 -16.90 -6.35
C ARG A 19 -3.44 -17.04 -7.26
N GLU A 20 -4.14 -18.18 -7.15
CA GLU A 20 -5.36 -18.41 -7.92
C GLU A 20 -6.41 -17.33 -7.65
N LYS A 21 -6.46 -16.87 -6.39
CA LYS A 21 -7.33 -15.81 -5.93
C LYS A 21 -6.55 -14.71 -5.21
N SER A 22 -6.76 -13.47 -5.63
CA SER A 22 -6.27 -12.27 -4.95
C SER A 22 -7.40 -11.67 -4.10
N LEU A 23 -7.22 -11.76 -2.79
CA LEU A 23 -8.17 -11.31 -1.77
C LEU A 23 -8.02 -9.81 -1.48
N HIS A 24 -9.03 -9.21 -0.85
CA HIS A 24 -8.86 -7.91 -0.22
C HIS A 24 -7.98 -8.03 1.03
N LEU A 25 -7.16 -7.01 1.32
CA LEU A 25 -6.49 -6.87 2.61
C LEU A 25 -7.21 -5.80 3.43
N ILE A 26 -8.00 -6.21 4.42
CA ILE A 26 -8.81 -5.32 5.26
C ILE A 26 -8.45 -5.56 6.72
N GLY A 27 -8.02 -4.51 7.43
CA GLY A 27 -7.70 -4.61 8.86
C GLY A 27 -6.54 -5.54 9.22
N GLY A 28 -5.63 -5.81 8.26
CA GLY A 28 -4.52 -6.75 8.44
C GLY A 28 -4.84 -8.20 8.10
N GLU A 29 -6.05 -8.49 7.62
CA GLU A 29 -6.48 -9.83 7.23
C GLU A 29 -6.84 -9.91 5.75
N TYR A 30 -6.53 -11.05 5.13
CA TYR A 30 -6.98 -11.36 3.78
C TYR A 30 -8.42 -11.86 3.81
N VAL A 31 -9.32 -11.19 3.09
CA VAL A 31 -10.76 -11.45 3.10
C VAL A 31 -11.32 -11.57 1.69
N GLU A 32 -12.27 -12.49 1.52
CA GLU A 32 -13.07 -12.61 0.30
C GLU A 32 -14.00 -11.38 0.13
N PRO A 33 -14.38 -11.04 -1.12
CA PRO A 33 -15.31 -9.95 -1.38
C PRO A 33 -16.67 -10.26 -0.74
N SER A 34 -17.27 -9.28 -0.09
CA SER A 34 -18.57 -9.43 0.59
C SER A 34 -19.69 -9.93 -0.33
N SER A 35 -19.63 -9.57 -1.61
CA SER A 35 -20.58 -9.97 -2.66
C SER A 35 -20.35 -11.40 -3.19
N GLY A 36 -19.20 -12.01 -2.87
CA GLY A 36 -18.72 -13.23 -3.49
C GLY A 36 -18.35 -13.10 -4.98
N GLN A 37 -18.36 -11.88 -5.54
CA GLN A 37 -18.04 -11.63 -6.96
C GLN A 37 -16.53 -11.51 -7.19
N TRP A 38 -16.11 -11.93 -8.38
CA TRP A 38 -14.70 -11.95 -8.78
C TRP A 38 -14.59 -11.61 -10.26
N PHE A 39 -13.56 -10.86 -10.63
CA PHE A 39 -13.20 -10.64 -12.03
C PHE A 39 -11.84 -11.26 -12.35
N ASP A 40 -11.63 -11.55 -13.62
CA ASP A 40 -10.39 -12.19 -14.09
C ASP A 40 -9.35 -11.12 -14.44
N ALA A 41 -8.14 -11.27 -13.90
CA ALA A 41 -6.97 -10.58 -14.40
C ALA A 41 -6.45 -11.34 -15.62
N ILE A 42 -6.32 -10.64 -16.75
CA ILE A 42 -5.97 -11.22 -18.04
C ILE A 42 -4.59 -10.71 -18.45
N ASP A 43 -3.69 -11.61 -18.83
CA ASP A 43 -2.45 -11.22 -19.50
C ASP A 43 -2.77 -10.72 -20.91
N PRO A 44 -2.52 -9.43 -21.22
CA PRO A 44 -2.86 -8.86 -22.53
C PRO A 44 -2.01 -9.42 -23.68
N CYS A 45 -0.88 -10.07 -23.39
CA CYS A 45 -0.02 -10.67 -24.42
C CYS A 45 -0.57 -12.02 -24.91
N SER A 46 -1.03 -12.87 -23.98
CA SER A 46 -1.50 -14.23 -24.28
C SER A 46 -3.03 -14.38 -24.28
N GLY A 47 -3.75 -13.48 -23.62
CA GLY A 47 -5.17 -13.59 -23.34
C GLY A 47 -5.51 -14.59 -22.22
N ALA A 48 -4.51 -15.15 -21.54
CA ALA A 48 -4.72 -16.11 -20.47
C ALA A 48 -5.16 -15.41 -19.17
N THR A 49 -6.05 -16.06 -18.42
CA THR A 49 -6.37 -15.65 -17.04
C THR A 49 -5.20 -15.99 -16.13
N ILE A 50 -4.63 -14.97 -15.48
CA ILE A 50 -3.47 -15.09 -14.59
C ILE A 50 -3.86 -15.11 -13.10
N ALA A 51 -5.00 -14.53 -12.74
CA ALA A 51 -5.56 -14.58 -11.39
C ALA A 51 -7.05 -14.22 -11.39
N ARG A 52 -7.79 -14.61 -10.35
CA ARG A 52 -9.11 -14.04 -10.05
C ARG A 52 -8.99 -13.02 -8.93
N ILE A 53 -9.47 -11.81 -9.17
CA ILE A 53 -9.36 -10.68 -8.24
C ILE A 53 -10.71 -10.46 -7.56
N ALA A 54 -10.68 -10.25 -6.24
CA ALA A 54 -11.88 -9.93 -5.46
C ALA A 54 -12.54 -8.64 -6.01
N GLU A 55 -13.82 -8.73 -6.38
CA GLU A 55 -14.59 -7.58 -6.88
C GLU A 55 -15.28 -6.86 -5.72
N GLY A 56 -14.60 -5.84 -5.21
CA GLY A 56 -15.05 -5.07 -4.06
C GLY A 56 -16.28 -4.20 -4.34
N ASN A 57 -17.15 -4.07 -3.36
CA ASN A 57 -18.34 -3.22 -3.42
C ASN A 57 -18.35 -2.17 -2.29
N ALA A 58 -19.48 -1.47 -2.12
CA ALA A 58 -19.65 -0.47 -1.05
C ALA A 58 -19.48 -1.04 0.37
N GLU A 59 -19.88 -2.29 0.61
CA GLU A 59 -19.73 -2.93 1.93
C GLU A 59 -18.26 -3.22 2.25
N ASP A 60 -17.49 -3.70 1.26
CA ASP A 60 -16.04 -3.91 1.43
C ASP A 60 -15.30 -2.59 1.68
N ILE A 61 -15.70 -1.50 1.00
CA ILE A 61 -15.19 -0.15 1.25
C ILE A 61 -15.53 0.29 2.68
N ASP A 62 -16.77 0.12 3.14
CA ASP A 62 -17.19 0.48 4.50
C ASP A 62 -16.39 -0.28 5.55
N ARG A 63 -16.15 -1.58 5.34
CA ARG A 63 -15.30 -2.41 6.21
C ARG A 63 -13.85 -1.89 6.24
N ALA A 64 -13.29 -1.55 5.08
CA ALA A 64 -11.94 -0.99 4.98
C ALA A 64 -11.82 0.37 5.69
N VAL A 65 -12.79 1.28 5.50
CA VAL A 65 -12.81 2.59 6.14
C VAL A 65 -12.98 2.46 7.65
N LYS A 66 -13.86 1.58 8.13
CA LYS A 66 -14.01 1.30 9.58
C LYS A 66 -12.73 0.74 10.18
N ALA A 67 -12.05 -0.17 9.49
CA ALA A 67 -10.77 -0.72 9.94
C ALA A 67 -9.67 0.36 9.99
N ALA A 68 -9.58 1.21 8.96
CA ALA A 68 -8.62 2.32 8.91
C ALA A 68 -8.89 3.36 10.01
N ARG A 69 -10.17 3.72 10.22
CA ARG A 69 -10.63 4.61 11.29
C ARG A 69 -10.22 4.09 12.67
N ARG A 70 -10.50 2.82 12.94
CA ARG A 70 -10.10 2.15 14.18
C ARG A 70 -8.58 2.16 14.36
N ALA A 71 -7.82 1.83 13.31
CA ALA A 71 -6.36 1.87 13.35
C ALA A 71 -5.81 3.28 13.61
N PHE A 72 -6.49 4.32 13.13
CA PHE A 72 -6.12 5.72 13.37
C PHE A 72 -6.41 6.16 14.80
N GLU A 73 -7.59 5.84 15.35
CA GLU A 73 -8.05 6.34 16.65
C GLU A 73 -7.57 5.49 17.83
N GLU A 74 -7.59 4.16 17.67
CA GLU A 74 -7.25 3.19 18.70
C GLU A 74 -5.88 2.54 18.46
N GLY A 75 -5.46 2.43 17.20
CA GLY A 75 -4.21 1.78 16.84
C GLY A 75 -2.95 2.59 17.21
N PRO A 76 -1.77 1.98 17.07
CA PRO A 76 -0.52 2.60 17.45
C PRO A 76 0.05 3.51 16.34
N TRP A 77 -0.34 3.33 15.08
CA TRP A 77 0.29 3.99 13.92
C TRP A 77 0.21 5.53 13.96
N SER A 78 -0.96 6.09 14.31
CA SER A 78 -1.12 7.55 14.46
C SER A 78 -0.26 8.13 15.60
N ARG A 79 0.04 7.29 16.59
CA ARG A 79 0.83 7.62 17.78
C ARG A 79 2.31 7.24 17.69
N PHE A 80 2.73 6.56 16.63
CA PHE A 80 4.14 6.23 16.42
C PHE A 80 4.99 7.50 16.47
N LYS A 81 6.15 7.39 17.11
CA LYS A 81 7.20 8.38 17.02
C LYS A 81 7.66 8.51 15.57
N PRO A 82 8.18 9.68 15.18
CA PRO A 82 8.76 9.89 13.85
C PRO A 82 9.74 8.78 13.41
N SER A 83 10.61 8.34 14.32
CA SER A 83 11.58 7.26 14.05
C SER A 83 10.96 5.87 13.88
N GLU A 84 9.86 5.58 14.56
CA GLU A 84 9.15 4.29 14.42
C GLU A 84 8.46 4.21 13.05
N ARG A 85 7.85 5.32 12.60
CA ARG A 85 7.31 5.43 11.23
C ARG A 85 8.40 5.29 10.17
N GLN A 86 9.54 5.96 10.37
CA GLN A 86 10.70 5.81 9.50
C GLN A 86 11.16 4.36 9.42
N ALA A 87 11.34 3.69 10.56
CA ALA A 87 11.79 2.30 10.60
C ALA A 87 10.83 1.35 9.86
N ALA A 88 9.51 1.56 10.01
CA ALA A 88 8.51 0.78 9.29
C ALA A 88 8.60 0.99 7.76
N LEU A 89 8.72 2.23 7.30
CA LEU A 89 8.84 2.55 5.87
C LEU A 89 10.15 2.02 5.26
N LEU A 90 11.27 2.08 6.01
CA LEU A 90 12.53 1.47 5.59
C LEU A 90 12.41 -0.05 5.49
N LYS A 91 11.75 -0.70 6.45
CA LYS A 91 11.51 -2.14 6.38
C LYS A 91 10.66 -2.54 5.17
N ILE A 92 9.66 -1.73 4.81
CA ILE A 92 8.88 -1.93 3.58
C ILE A 92 9.78 -1.82 2.34
N ALA A 93 10.66 -0.81 2.28
CA ALA A 93 11.59 -0.67 1.16
C ALA A 93 12.52 -1.88 1.04
N ASP A 94 13.04 -2.40 2.14
CA ASP A 94 13.95 -3.56 2.13
C ASP A 94 13.23 -4.86 1.70
N LEU A 95 11.99 -5.07 2.16
CA LEU A 95 11.17 -6.20 1.74
C LEU A 95 10.80 -6.10 0.24
N MET A 96 10.42 -4.89 -0.21
CA MET A 96 10.11 -4.66 -1.62
C MET A 96 11.33 -4.83 -2.52
N GLU A 97 12.51 -4.41 -2.07
CA GLU A 97 13.76 -4.59 -2.81
C GLU A 97 14.13 -6.07 -2.97
N ALA A 98 13.94 -6.87 -1.91
CA ALA A 98 14.19 -8.30 -1.95
C ALA A 98 13.28 -9.03 -2.96
N GLU A 99 12.04 -8.58 -3.12
CA GLU A 99 11.03 -9.20 -3.98
C GLU A 99 10.82 -8.46 -5.32
N PHE A 100 11.67 -7.48 -5.65
CA PHE A 100 11.37 -6.54 -6.74
C PHE A 100 11.28 -7.21 -8.11
N ASP A 101 12.05 -8.27 -8.36
CA ASP A 101 11.99 -8.99 -9.63
C ASP A 101 10.65 -9.70 -9.84
N ASP A 102 10.06 -10.24 -8.77
CA ASP A 102 8.72 -10.85 -8.81
C ASP A 102 7.65 -9.78 -9.00
N ILE A 103 7.76 -8.64 -8.29
CA ILE A 103 6.86 -7.50 -8.47
C ILE A 103 6.89 -6.98 -9.92
N ALA A 104 8.09 -6.84 -10.50
CA ALA A 104 8.25 -6.38 -11.88
C ALA A 104 7.66 -7.36 -12.89
N LEU A 105 7.68 -8.66 -12.59
CA LEU A 105 7.08 -9.68 -13.45
C LEU A 105 5.54 -9.70 -13.35
N VAL A 106 4.97 -9.54 -12.15
CA VAL A 106 3.52 -9.34 -11.97
C VAL A 106 3.05 -8.14 -12.79
N ASP A 107 3.72 -7.01 -12.61
CA ASP A 107 3.42 -5.78 -13.30
C ASP A 107 3.52 -5.91 -14.83
N THR A 108 4.51 -6.67 -15.31
CA THR A 108 4.66 -7.00 -16.75
C THR A 108 3.48 -7.84 -17.26
N LEU A 109 3.05 -8.84 -16.49
CA LEU A 109 1.97 -9.75 -16.87
C LEU A 109 0.61 -9.05 -16.86
N GLU A 110 0.36 -8.12 -15.95
CA GLU A 110 -0.91 -7.37 -15.91
C GLU A 110 -0.96 -6.25 -16.95
N MET A 111 0.16 -5.59 -17.22
CA MET A 111 0.22 -4.40 -18.07
C MET A 111 0.61 -4.68 -19.51
N GLY A 112 1.21 -5.84 -19.80
CA GLY A 112 1.75 -6.19 -21.11
C GLY A 112 3.01 -5.42 -21.51
N ARG A 113 3.62 -4.66 -20.60
CA ARG A 113 4.88 -3.96 -20.88
C ARG A 113 6.07 -4.92 -20.86
N PRO A 114 7.13 -4.71 -21.67
CA PRO A 114 8.32 -5.54 -21.57
C PRO A 114 8.95 -5.50 -20.17
N ILE A 115 9.52 -6.62 -19.73
CA ILE A 115 10.10 -6.77 -18.38
C ILE A 115 11.22 -5.78 -18.07
N SER A 116 11.97 -5.33 -19.09
CA SER A 116 13.10 -4.41 -18.91
C SER A 116 12.66 -3.04 -18.35
N PRO A 117 11.67 -2.33 -18.96
CA PRO A 117 11.01 -1.18 -18.34
C PRO A 117 10.52 -1.41 -16.90
N SER A 118 9.82 -2.52 -16.63
CA SER A 118 9.27 -2.82 -15.30
C SER A 118 10.36 -2.92 -14.24
N ARG A 119 11.47 -3.60 -14.56
CA ARG A 119 12.66 -3.67 -13.70
C ARG A 119 13.33 -2.31 -13.50
N ASN A 120 13.36 -1.46 -14.53
CA ASN A 120 13.99 -0.15 -14.46
C ASN A 120 13.28 0.81 -13.48
N PHE A 121 12.02 0.57 -13.13
CA PHE A 121 11.32 1.34 -12.09
C PHE A 121 11.84 1.07 -10.67
N ARG A 122 12.65 0.02 -10.44
CA ARG A 122 13.20 -0.35 -9.12
C ARG A 122 13.77 0.83 -8.37
N SER A 123 14.71 1.55 -9.00
CA SER A 123 15.37 2.68 -8.36
C SER A 123 14.39 3.79 -8.02
N MET A 124 13.45 4.11 -8.93
CA MET A 124 12.46 5.16 -8.73
C MET A 124 11.55 4.86 -7.54
N VAL A 125 10.96 3.65 -7.50
CA VAL A 125 10.01 3.22 -6.46
C VAL A 125 10.70 3.15 -5.09
N LEU A 126 11.85 2.47 -5.00
CA LEU A 126 12.56 2.32 -3.73
C LEU A 126 13.07 3.65 -3.20
N ARG A 127 13.52 4.55 -4.08
CA ARG A 127 13.92 5.92 -3.69
C ARG A 127 12.75 6.73 -3.18
N ALA A 128 11.56 6.60 -3.78
CA ALA A 128 10.37 7.29 -3.30
C ALA A 128 10.00 6.85 -1.86
N ILE A 129 9.96 5.54 -1.60
CA ILE A 129 9.66 5.02 -0.25
C ILE A 129 10.71 5.49 0.75
N ARG A 130 12.00 5.35 0.42
CA ARG A 130 13.11 5.78 1.30
C ARG A 130 13.13 7.29 1.51
N HIS A 131 12.74 8.08 0.51
CA HIS A 131 12.57 9.53 0.65
C HIS A 131 11.49 9.87 1.68
N TYR A 132 10.30 9.27 1.58
CA TYR A 132 9.23 9.48 2.57
C TYR A 132 9.59 8.92 3.96
N ALA A 133 10.37 7.84 4.03
CA ALA A 133 10.92 7.36 5.29
C ALA A 133 11.84 8.40 5.95
N GLY A 134 12.69 9.08 5.16
CA GLY A 134 13.49 10.21 5.63
C GLY A 134 12.64 11.41 6.09
N LEU A 135 11.59 11.73 5.33
CA LEU A 135 10.67 12.81 5.68
C LEU A 135 9.90 12.55 6.97
N ALA A 136 9.66 11.28 7.35
CA ALA A 136 8.93 10.96 8.57
C ALA A 136 9.53 11.59 9.83
N THR A 137 10.86 11.80 9.88
CA THR A 137 11.59 12.47 10.97
C THR A 137 11.84 13.96 10.73
N ALA A 138 11.41 14.50 9.59
CA ALA A 138 11.68 15.88 9.18
C ALA A 138 10.41 16.75 9.07
N ILE A 139 9.28 16.28 9.60
CA ILE A 139 8.05 17.07 9.69
C ILE A 139 8.16 18.01 10.90
N HIS A 140 8.11 19.32 10.66
CA HIS A 140 8.23 20.34 11.68
C HIS A 140 7.03 21.30 11.64
N GLY A 141 6.67 21.80 12.82
CA GLY A 141 5.89 23.02 12.96
C GLY A 141 6.78 24.26 12.92
N GLU A 142 6.18 25.42 13.14
CA GLU A 142 6.85 26.71 13.11
C GLU A 142 6.46 27.51 14.36
N THR A 143 7.42 28.23 14.94
CA THR A 143 7.15 29.28 15.93
C THR A 143 6.94 30.59 15.20
N LEU A 144 5.86 31.29 15.51
CA LEU A 144 5.44 32.48 14.79
C LEU A 144 5.63 33.74 15.65
N GLY A 145 6.17 34.80 15.05
CA GLY A 145 6.20 36.11 15.68
C GLY A 145 4.79 36.64 15.90
N ASN A 146 4.58 37.30 17.04
CA ASN A 146 3.30 37.93 17.35
C ASN A 146 3.46 39.46 17.30
N SER A 147 2.42 40.16 16.84
CA SER A 147 2.32 41.64 16.91
C SER A 147 1.45 42.09 18.08
N SER A 148 1.32 41.24 19.09
CA SER A 148 0.47 41.51 20.25
C SER A 148 1.19 42.46 21.20
N PRO A 149 0.47 43.39 21.86
CA PRO A 149 1.05 44.24 22.90
C PRO A 149 1.39 43.46 24.19
N VAL A 150 1.02 42.18 24.27
CA VAL A 150 1.36 41.27 25.38
C VAL A 150 2.14 40.06 24.87
N ASP A 151 3.00 39.50 25.73
CA ASP A 151 3.83 38.34 25.39
C ASP A 151 2.98 37.08 25.14
N LEU A 152 3.00 36.57 23.91
CA LEU A 152 2.28 35.37 23.50
C LEU A 152 3.22 34.39 22.78
N LEU A 153 3.08 33.11 23.09
CA LEU A 153 3.72 32.03 22.33
C LEU A 153 2.75 31.51 21.26
N SER A 154 3.11 31.69 20.00
CA SER A 154 2.37 31.18 18.83
C SER A 154 3.19 30.13 18.11
N TYR A 155 2.59 28.97 17.82
CA TYR A 155 3.22 27.90 17.06
C TYR A 155 2.22 27.07 16.25
N THR A 156 2.71 26.33 15.25
CA THR A 156 1.91 25.37 14.47
C THR A 156 2.26 23.94 14.84
N LEU A 157 1.27 23.05 14.78
CA LEU A 157 1.46 21.61 14.88
C LEU A 157 1.11 20.96 13.53
N ARG A 158 1.88 19.95 13.15
CA ARG A 158 1.62 19.13 11.97
C ARG A 158 1.12 17.76 12.43
N GLU A 159 -0.13 17.48 12.15
CA GLU A 159 -0.79 16.24 12.55
C GLU A 159 -1.23 15.46 11.30
N PRO A 160 -1.29 14.12 11.37
CA PRO A 160 -1.83 13.33 10.28
C PRO A 160 -3.31 13.69 10.02
N VAL A 161 -3.70 13.77 8.74
CA VAL A 161 -5.07 14.15 8.34
C VAL A 161 -6.15 13.14 8.77
N GLY A 162 -5.78 11.88 8.97
CA GLY A 162 -6.70 10.79 9.32
C GLY A 162 -6.78 9.72 8.24
N VAL A 163 -8.00 9.26 7.96
CA VAL A 163 -8.27 8.23 6.94
C VAL A 163 -8.22 8.86 5.54
N VAL A 164 -7.44 8.24 4.63
CA VAL A 164 -7.27 8.70 3.25
C VAL A 164 -7.71 7.59 2.29
N GLY A 165 -8.53 7.94 1.30
CA GLY A 165 -8.83 7.09 0.14
C GLY A 165 -7.88 7.42 -1.01
N ALA A 166 -7.16 6.42 -1.52
CA ALA A 166 -6.26 6.57 -2.65
C ALA A 166 -6.75 5.72 -3.83
N ILE A 167 -7.08 6.37 -4.95
CA ILE A 167 -7.52 5.71 -6.19
C ILE A 167 -6.40 5.88 -7.22
N ILE A 168 -5.85 4.77 -7.69
CA ILE A 168 -4.71 4.74 -8.61
C ILE A 168 -5.17 4.28 -10.01
N PRO A 169 -4.61 4.83 -11.09
CA PRO A 169 -4.87 4.34 -12.43
C PRO A 169 -4.15 3.00 -12.65
N TRP A 170 -4.41 2.39 -13.80
CA TRP A 170 -3.73 1.17 -14.22
C TRP A 170 -2.29 1.44 -14.72
N ASN A 171 -1.98 2.63 -15.26
CA ASN A 171 -0.71 2.93 -15.97
C ASN A 171 0.44 3.49 -15.12
#